data_AF-A0A927SEL7-F1
#
_entry.id   AF-A0A927SEL7-F1
#
_cell.length_a   1.000
_cell.length_b   1.000
_cell.length_c   1.000
_cell.angle_alpha   90.00
_cell.angle_beta   90.00
_cell.angle_gamma   90.00
#
_symmetry.space_group_name_H-M   'P 1'
#
loop_
_entity.id
_entity.type
_entity.pdbx_description
1 polymer ?
#
loop_
_entity_poly.entity_id
_entity_poly.type
_entity_poly.pdbx_seq_one_letter_code
_entity_poly.pdbx_strand_id
1 'polypeptide(L)'
;MSITGISKEILVNGRKITFFNQRNRDWTHPYAYHNTENLSSAGCGIFSLCHCAQWLTGHVQTPEKWADFSCANGGRGDDGTDRPGLLHALMSTGMNTLLGLRYEEDGLRNDLDILYQFLLNGDGVAMCNLRVGHIVSLVAAREKDGVRQVLAIDSYSESASEKVRDHVIEVLPGSEVTYAVKNAAGLIVGESTAYAAFWVDASLPRDFNLLHRI
;
A
#
# COMPACT_ATOMS: atom_id res chain seq x y z
N MET A 1 6.03 -8.82 -19.07
CA MET A 1 4.59 -8.53 -19.35
C MET A 1 4.10 -7.62 -18.23
N SER A 2 3.34 -6.57 -18.53
CA SER A 2 2.77 -5.68 -17.50
C SER A 2 1.59 -6.32 -16.75
N ILE A 3 1.12 -5.65 -15.71
CA ILE A 3 -0.04 -5.99 -14.88
C ILE A 3 -1.24 -5.23 -15.45
N THR A 4 -2.27 -5.97 -15.87
CA THR A 4 -3.53 -5.42 -16.42
C THR A 4 -4.77 -5.96 -15.70
N GLY A 5 -4.70 -7.18 -15.15
CA GLY A 5 -5.77 -7.79 -14.35
C GLY A 5 -5.87 -7.26 -12.92
N ILE A 6 -6.81 -7.82 -12.13
CA ILE A 6 -7.03 -7.47 -10.72
C ILE A 6 -5.84 -7.78 -9.82
N SER A 7 -5.07 -8.82 -10.17
CA SER A 7 -3.90 -9.24 -9.41
C SER A 7 -2.86 -9.91 -10.30
N LYS A 8 -1.63 -9.99 -9.80
CA LYS A 8 -0.52 -10.72 -10.44
C LYS A 8 0.56 -11.04 -9.42
N GLU A 9 1.22 -12.20 -9.56
CA GLU A 9 2.46 -12.45 -8.83
C GLU A 9 3.60 -11.58 -9.39
N ILE A 10 4.28 -10.85 -8.52
CA ILE A 10 5.48 -10.07 -8.81
C ILE A 10 6.61 -10.46 -7.84
N LEU A 11 7.86 -10.21 -8.23
CA LEU A 11 9.01 -10.40 -7.37
C LEU A 11 9.42 -9.07 -6.73
N VAL A 12 9.36 -8.99 -5.41
CA VAL A 12 9.75 -7.81 -4.63
C VAL A 12 10.88 -8.19 -3.68
N ASN A 13 12.09 -7.69 -3.98
CA ASN A 13 13.31 -7.99 -3.21
C ASN A 13 13.51 -9.49 -2.93
N GLY A 14 13.35 -10.33 -3.96
CA GLY A 14 13.47 -11.79 -3.86
C GLY A 14 12.25 -12.52 -3.29
N ARG A 15 11.19 -11.82 -2.89
CA ARG A 15 9.94 -12.41 -2.39
C ARG A 15 8.84 -12.38 -3.44
N LYS A 16 8.12 -13.48 -3.60
CA LYS A 16 6.92 -13.54 -4.44
C LYS A 16 5.75 -12.89 -3.70
N ILE A 17 5.14 -11.88 -4.31
CA ILE A 17 3.98 -11.18 -3.80
C ILE A 17 2.88 -11.20 -4.85
N THR A 18 1.69 -11.68 -4.49
CA THR A 18 0.45 -11.41 -5.20
C THR A 18 0.13 -9.93 -5.00
N PHE A 19 0.49 -9.14 -6.01
CA PHE A 19 0.12 -7.75 -6.13
C PHE A 19 -1.36 -7.63 -6.47
N PHE A 20 -2.03 -6.64 -5.87
CA PHE A 20 -3.42 -6.32 -6.14
C PHE A 20 -3.45 -4.95 -6.82
N ASN A 21 -3.91 -4.94 -8.06
CA ASN A 21 -3.93 -3.78 -8.93
C ASN A 21 -5.22 -2.98 -8.72
N GLN A 22 -5.19 -2.00 -7.83
CA GLN A 22 -6.33 -1.13 -7.53
C GLN A 22 -6.84 -0.38 -8.78
N ARG A 23 -6.00 -0.14 -9.80
CA ARG A 23 -6.41 0.53 -11.04
C ARG A 23 -7.41 -0.27 -11.85
N ASN A 24 -7.42 -1.60 -11.68
CA ASN A 24 -8.30 -2.47 -12.43
C ASN A 24 -9.76 -2.21 -12.01
N ARG A 25 -10.65 -2.10 -13.01
CA ARG A 25 -12.06 -1.71 -12.82
C ARG A 25 -12.99 -2.87 -12.52
N ASP A 26 -12.48 -4.10 -12.56
CA ASP A 26 -13.20 -5.30 -12.15
C ASP A 26 -13.30 -5.37 -10.60
N TRP A 27 -12.53 -4.54 -9.87
CA TRP A 27 -12.73 -4.29 -8.44
C TRP A 27 -14.04 -3.55 -8.19
N THR A 28 -15.13 -4.31 -8.09
CA THR A 28 -16.50 -3.80 -7.88
C THR A 28 -16.97 -3.90 -6.43
N HIS A 29 -16.22 -4.58 -5.56
CA HIS A 29 -16.58 -4.76 -4.15
C HIS A 29 -16.77 -3.41 -3.43
N PRO A 30 -17.92 -3.17 -2.77
CA PRO A 30 -18.21 -1.90 -2.11
C PRO A 30 -17.19 -1.54 -1.03
N TYR A 31 -16.80 -0.27 -0.98
CA TYR A 31 -15.92 0.26 0.06
C TYR A 31 -16.20 1.75 0.31
N ALA A 32 -17.48 2.07 0.55
CA ALA A 32 -17.97 3.44 0.55
C ALA A 32 -18.41 3.91 1.93
N TYR A 33 -17.96 5.10 2.30
CA TYR A 33 -18.76 6.00 3.12
C TYR A 33 -19.83 6.59 2.18
N HIS A 34 -21.13 6.38 2.46
CA HIS A 34 -22.27 6.80 1.61
C HIS A 34 -22.54 6.07 0.26
N ASN A 35 -22.19 4.79 0.12
CA ASN A 35 -22.66 3.89 -0.96
C ASN A 35 -22.22 4.18 -2.41
N THR A 36 -21.22 5.02 -2.68
CA THR A 36 -20.81 5.36 -4.07
C THR A 36 -19.43 4.85 -4.50
N GLU A 37 -18.63 4.31 -3.58
CA GLU A 37 -17.24 3.92 -3.81
C GLU A 37 -17.01 2.41 -3.69
N ASN A 38 -15.94 1.94 -4.34
CA ASN A 38 -15.52 0.55 -4.30
C ASN A 38 -14.01 0.45 -4.07
N LEU A 39 -13.50 -0.77 -3.97
CA LEU A 39 -12.08 -1.01 -3.80
C LEU A 39 -11.22 -0.32 -4.87
N SER A 40 -11.67 -0.21 -6.14
CA SER A 40 -10.90 0.49 -7.18
C SER A 40 -10.69 1.98 -6.90
N SER A 41 -11.64 2.65 -6.23
CA SER A 41 -11.59 4.10 -5.99
C SER A 41 -11.03 4.47 -4.63
N ALA A 42 -11.28 3.67 -3.58
CA ALA A 42 -10.97 4.02 -2.20
C ALA A 42 -10.20 2.93 -1.42
N GLY A 43 -9.83 1.82 -2.06
CA GLY A 43 -9.27 0.64 -1.39
C GLY A 43 -7.78 0.69 -1.06
N CYS A 44 -7.08 1.83 -1.22
CA CYS A 44 -5.61 1.89 -1.12
C CYS A 44 -5.08 1.36 0.23
N GLY A 45 -5.73 1.71 1.34
CA GLY A 45 -5.36 1.20 2.66
C GLY A 45 -5.64 -0.30 2.83
N ILE A 46 -6.72 -0.82 2.24
CA ILE A 46 -7.04 -2.26 2.26
C ILE A 46 -6.01 -3.06 1.46
N PHE A 47 -5.68 -2.64 0.24
CA PHE A 47 -4.66 -3.31 -0.55
C PHE A 47 -3.29 -3.23 0.12
N SER A 48 -2.95 -2.07 0.71
CA SER A 48 -1.71 -1.91 1.47
C SER A 48 -1.65 -2.84 2.69
N LEU A 49 -2.74 -2.99 3.44
CA LEU A 49 -2.82 -3.97 4.53
C LEU A 49 -2.57 -5.40 4.00
N CYS A 50 -3.19 -5.77 2.89
CA CYS A 50 -2.99 -7.07 2.27
C CYS A 50 -1.53 -7.32 1.85
N HIS A 51 -0.86 -6.32 1.28
CA HIS A 51 0.55 -6.42 0.89
C HIS A 51 1.48 -6.48 2.10
N CYS A 52 1.23 -5.68 3.13
CA CYS A 52 1.94 -5.73 4.41
C CYS A 52 1.84 -7.12 5.06
N ALA A 53 0.62 -7.64 5.21
CA ALA A 53 0.39 -8.94 5.82
C ALA A 53 1.00 -10.09 5.01
N GLN A 54 0.91 -10.02 3.68
CA GLN A 54 1.56 -11.01 2.82
C GLN A 54 3.09 -10.96 2.92
N TRP A 55 3.68 -9.77 3.07
CA TRP A 55 5.11 -9.65 3.30
C TRP A 55 5.55 -10.28 4.62
N LEU A 56 4.75 -10.09 5.68
CA LEU A 56 5.04 -10.61 7.01
C LEU A 56 4.84 -12.12 7.13
N THR A 57 3.77 -12.65 6.53
CA THR A 57 3.32 -14.04 6.73
C THR A 57 3.60 -14.97 5.56
N GLY A 58 3.83 -14.43 4.36
CA GLY A 58 3.83 -15.20 3.11
C GLY A 58 2.43 -15.62 2.62
N HIS A 59 1.37 -15.28 3.36
CA HIS A 59 0.00 -15.66 3.00
C HIS A 59 -0.74 -14.54 2.26
N VAL A 60 -1.32 -14.90 1.12
CA VAL A 60 -2.16 -14.00 0.33
C VAL A 60 -3.45 -13.70 1.09
N GLN A 61 -3.77 -12.41 1.18
CA GLN A 61 -4.98 -11.91 1.83
C GLN A 61 -6.09 -11.67 0.81
N THR A 62 -7.34 -11.61 1.26
CA THR A 62 -8.50 -11.28 0.41
C THR A 62 -8.91 -9.83 0.66
N PRO A 63 -8.70 -8.89 -0.29
CA PRO A 63 -9.04 -7.49 -0.11
C PRO A 63 -10.50 -7.27 0.31
N GLU A 64 -11.45 -7.99 -0.29
CA GLU A 64 -12.88 -7.89 0.00
C GLU A 64 -13.20 -8.21 1.47
N LYS A 65 -12.60 -9.27 2.02
CA LYS A 65 -12.75 -9.64 3.43
C LYS A 65 -12.31 -8.52 4.37
N TRP A 66 -11.17 -7.88 4.04
CA TRP A 66 -10.63 -6.81 4.86
C TRP A 66 -11.37 -5.48 4.67
N ALA A 67 -11.95 -5.27 3.48
CA ALA A 67 -12.88 -4.17 3.23
C ALA A 67 -14.14 -4.29 4.09
N ASP A 68 -14.76 -5.49 4.12
CA ASP A 68 -15.94 -5.76 4.95
C ASP A 68 -15.63 -5.60 6.43
N PHE A 69 -14.49 -6.13 6.88
CA PHE A 69 -14.02 -5.95 8.24
C PHE A 69 -13.82 -4.47 8.60
N SER A 70 -13.16 -3.72 7.72
CA SER A 70 -12.91 -2.28 7.89
C SER A 70 -14.22 -1.51 8.01
N CYS A 71 -15.19 -1.75 7.13
CA CYS A 71 -16.50 -1.11 7.19
C CYS A 71 -17.28 -1.49 8.47
N ALA A 72 -17.24 -2.75 8.89
CA ALA A 72 -17.99 -3.24 10.05
C ALA A 72 -17.42 -2.77 11.40
N ASN A 73 -16.13 -2.40 11.45
CA ASN A 73 -15.41 -2.11 12.70
C ASN A 73 -14.83 -0.69 12.76
N GLY A 74 -15.35 0.24 11.97
CA GLY A 74 -14.95 1.65 12.02
C GLY A 74 -13.57 1.95 11.42
N GLY A 75 -13.03 1.07 10.58
CA GLY A 75 -11.77 1.29 9.85
C GLY A 75 -11.95 1.99 8.49
N ARG A 76 -13.17 2.29 8.07
CA ARG A 76 -13.46 3.15 6.89
C ARG A 76 -13.68 4.58 7.39
N GLY A 77 -12.78 5.49 7.01
CA GLY A 77 -12.87 6.93 7.33
C GLY A 77 -13.78 7.69 6.36
N ASP A 78 -13.54 8.98 6.14
CA ASP A 78 -14.33 9.78 5.18
C ASP A 78 -13.85 9.55 3.74
N ASP A 79 -12.53 9.59 3.50
CA ASP A 79 -11.90 9.59 2.17
C ASP A 79 -11.11 8.30 1.84
N GLY A 80 -11.28 7.25 2.65
CA GLY A 80 -10.70 5.93 2.42
C GLY A 80 -10.58 5.14 3.72
N THR A 81 -9.44 4.47 3.89
CA THR A 81 -9.16 3.72 5.11
C THR A 81 -8.72 4.65 6.24
N ASP A 82 -9.42 4.63 7.37
CA ASP A 82 -8.90 5.15 8.64
C ASP A 82 -7.93 4.12 9.21
N ARG A 83 -6.62 4.37 9.03
CA ARG A 83 -5.57 3.43 9.45
C ARG A 83 -5.54 3.23 10.97
N PRO A 84 -5.49 4.27 11.82
CA PRO A 84 -5.63 4.09 13.27
C PRO A 84 -6.86 3.27 13.67
N GLY A 85 -8.04 3.62 13.15
CA GLY A 85 -9.28 2.89 13.44
C GLY A 85 -9.23 1.41 13.02
N LEU A 86 -8.77 1.14 11.80
CA LEU A 86 -8.61 -0.21 11.28
C LEU A 86 -7.61 -1.03 12.10
N LEU A 87 -6.43 -0.48 12.39
CA LEU A 87 -5.38 -1.18 13.13
C LEU A 87 -5.82 -1.47 14.56
N HIS A 88 -6.49 -0.52 15.22
CA HIS A 88 -7.07 -0.72 16.54
C HIS A 88 -8.11 -1.86 16.54
N ALA A 89 -9.02 -1.86 15.56
CA ALA A 89 -10.02 -2.94 15.40
C ALA A 89 -9.37 -4.32 15.17
N LEU A 90 -8.29 -4.38 14.39
CA LEU A 90 -7.54 -5.63 14.18
C LEU A 90 -6.92 -6.15 15.48
N MET A 91 -6.39 -5.27 16.33
CA MET A 91 -5.84 -5.65 17.64
C MET A 91 -6.96 -6.15 18.58
N SER A 92 -8.06 -5.39 18.69
CA SER A 92 -9.12 -5.70 19.66
C SER A 92 -9.90 -6.98 19.34
N THR A 93 -9.97 -7.35 18.06
CA THR A 93 -10.62 -8.58 17.59
C THR A 93 -9.65 -9.77 17.45
N GLY A 94 -8.35 -9.57 17.68
CA GLY A 94 -7.31 -10.59 17.52
C GLY A 94 -6.98 -10.98 16.07
N MET A 95 -7.61 -10.33 15.08
CA MET A 95 -7.38 -10.59 13.65
C MET A 95 -5.95 -10.24 13.22
N ASN A 96 -5.27 -9.38 13.97
CA ASN A 96 -3.87 -9.03 13.76
C ASN A 96 -2.92 -10.24 13.77
N THR A 97 -3.25 -11.28 14.53
CA THR A 97 -2.45 -12.53 14.58
C THR A 97 -2.46 -13.24 13.23
N LEU A 98 -3.61 -13.27 12.54
CA LEU A 98 -3.72 -13.84 11.19
C LEU A 98 -2.93 -13.05 10.15
N LEU A 99 -2.73 -11.75 10.41
CA LEU A 99 -1.98 -10.84 9.55
C LEU A 99 -0.49 -10.77 9.92
N GLY A 100 -0.06 -11.48 10.98
CA GLY A 100 1.33 -11.51 11.45
C GLY A 100 1.85 -10.18 11.96
N LEU A 101 0.96 -9.29 12.43
CA LEU A 101 1.32 -7.92 12.81
C LEU A 101 0.81 -7.52 14.19
N ARG A 102 1.54 -6.62 14.83
CA ARG A 102 1.15 -5.86 16.03
C ARG A 102 1.25 -4.37 15.72
N TYR A 103 0.33 -3.58 16.25
CA TYR A 103 0.38 -2.12 16.21
C TYR A 103 0.50 -1.57 17.63
N GLU A 104 1.47 -0.69 17.86
CA GLU A 104 1.80 -0.14 19.19
C GLU A 104 1.39 1.33 19.32
N GLU A 105 0.57 1.85 18.41
CA GLU A 105 0.16 3.26 18.39
C GLU A 105 1.35 4.24 18.26
N ASP A 106 2.45 3.75 17.71
CA ASP A 106 3.76 4.41 17.67
C ASP A 106 4.06 5.14 16.35
N GLY A 107 3.37 4.81 15.26
CA GLY A 107 3.70 5.33 13.94
C GLY A 107 3.32 6.80 13.65
N LEU A 108 2.32 7.38 14.31
CA LEU A 108 1.86 8.76 14.02
C LEU A 108 2.84 9.86 14.50
N ARG A 109 3.98 9.47 15.07
CA ARG A 109 5.04 10.39 15.48
C ARG A 109 5.82 10.96 14.30
N ASN A 110 5.67 10.38 13.10
CA ASN A 110 6.34 10.82 11.87
C ASN A 110 7.88 10.92 12.01
N ASP A 111 8.46 10.06 12.84
CA ASP A 111 9.91 9.95 13.02
C ASP A 111 10.54 9.09 11.91
N LEU A 112 11.08 9.75 10.89
CA LEU A 112 11.64 9.11 9.71
C LEU A 112 12.88 8.26 10.02
N ASP A 113 13.65 8.59 11.06
CA ASP A 113 14.79 7.80 11.47
C ASP A 113 14.34 6.48 12.10
N ILE A 114 13.32 6.51 12.96
CA ILE A 114 12.71 5.29 13.52
C ILE A 114 12.12 4.43 12.39
N LEU A 115 11.35 5.02 11.47
CA LEU A 115 10.79 4.29 10.32
C LEU A 115 11.89 3.59 9.52
N TYR A 116 12.96 4.32 9.19
CA TYR A 116 14.04 3.78 8.39
C TYR A 116 14.75 2.62 9.10
N GLN A 117 15.11 2.79 10.38
CA GLN A 117 15.77 1.74 11.17
C GLN A 117 14.87 0.51 11.34
N PHE A 118 13.59 0.72 11.64
CA PHE A 118 12.60 -0.35 11.77
C PHE A 118 12.50 -1.21 10.50
N LEU A 119 12.44 -0.57 9.33
CA LEU A 119 12.40 -1.27 8.04
C LEU A 119 13.75 -1.90 7.67
N LEU A 120 14.88 -1.27 8.03
CA LEU A 120 16.22 -1.76 7.74
C LEU A 120 16.53 -3.04 8.52
N ASN A 121 16.14 -3.09 9.79
CA ASN A 121 16.33 -4.25 10.67
C ASN A 121 15.36 -5.40 10.35
N GLY A 122 14.31 -5.13 9.57
CA GLY A 122 13.29 -6.11 9.23
C GLY A 122 12.33 -6.41 10.40
N ASP A 123 12.20 -5.48 11.34
CA ASP A 123 11.36 -5.56 12.53
C ASP A 123 9.85 -5.59 12.18
N GLY A 124 9.51 -5.11 10.98
CA GLY A 124 8.14 -5.16 10.47
C GLY A 124 7.99 -4.49 9.11
N VAL A 125 6.82 -3.89 8.89
CA VAL A 125 6.45 -3.12 7.70
C VAL A 125 5.70 -1.86 8.13
N ALA A 126 5.48 -0.91 7.23
CA ALA A 126 4.67 0.26 7.53
C ALA A 126 3.58 0.49 6.48
N MET A 127 2.45 1.04 6.92
CA MET A 127 1.49 1.67 6.02
C MET A 127 1.72 3.17 6.09
N CYS A 128 1.93 3.85 4.96
CA CYS A 128 2.24 5.28 4.93
C CYS A 128 1.58 6.00 3.77
N ASN A 129 1.62 7.33 3.83
CA ASN A 129 1.36 8.18 2.69
C ASN A 129 2.70 8.58 2.05
N LEU A 130 2.86 8.42 0.73
CA LEU A 130 3.95 9.10 -0.02
C LEU A 130 3.52 10.52 -0.42
N ARG A 131 2.22 10.71 -0.60
CA ARG A 131 1.52 11.99 -0.70
C ARG A 131 0.20 11.91 0.06
N VAL A 132 -0.38 13.05 0.38
CA VAL A 132 -1.73 13.11 0.96
C VAL A 132 -2.74 12.41 0.04
N GLY A 133 -3.60 11.58 0.64
CA GLY A 133 -4.73 10.92 -0.01
C GLY A 133 -4.41 9.59 -0.70
N HIS A 134 -3.25 8.97 -0.44
CA HIS A 134 -2.97 7.62 -0.93
C HIS A 134 -2.04 6.83 -0.01
N ILE A 135 -2.51 5.67 0.43
CA ILE A 135 -1.79 4.78 1.35
C ILE A 135 -1.03 3.71 0.54
N VAL A 136 0.24 3.51 0.90
CA VAL A 136 1.12 2.46 0.35
C VAL A 136 1.76 1.64 1.45
N SER A 137 2.32 0.48 1.10
CA SER A 137 3.10 -0.36 2.01
C SER A 137 4.58 -0.08 1.86
N LEU A 138 5.29 0.14 2.96
CA LEU A 138 6.76 0.14 3.01
C LEU A 138 7.23 -1.17 3.64
N VAL A 139 8.11 -1.88 2.94
CA VAL A 139 8.42 -3.27 3.28
C VAL A 139 9.91 -3.57 3.51
N ALA A 140 10.79 -2.66 3.12
CA ALA A 140 12.23 -2.77 3.33
C ALA A 140 12.88 -1.38 3.29
N ALA A 141 14.08 -1.28 3.85
CA ALA A 141 14.94 -0.12 3.70
C ALA A 141 16.35 -0.53 3.27
N ARG A 142 17.09 0.40 2.65
CA ARG A 142 18.50 0.24 2.31
C ARG A 142 19.20 1.59 2.25
N GLU A 143 20.52 1.57 2.32
CA GLU A 143 21.35 2.68 1.89
C GLU A 143 22.08 2.28 0.61
N LYS A 144 21.98 3.10 -0.44
CA LYS A 144 22.65 2.88 -1.72
C LYS A 144 23.15 4.22 -2.24
N ASP A 145 24.42 4.27 -2.62
CA ASP A 145 25.09 5.48 -3.13
C ASP A 145 24.95 6.69 -2.18
N GLY A 146 24.98 6.44 -0.87
CA GLY A 146 24.86 7.47 0.18
C GLY A 146 23.43 8.00 0.40
N VAL A 147 22.43 7.41 -0.25
CA VAL A 147 21.01 7.79 -0.09
C VAL A 147 20.28 6.70 0.68
N ARG A 148 19.58 7.08 1.74
CA ARG A 148 18.64 6.22 2.47
C ARG A 148 17.35 6.08 1.67
N GLN A 149 16.92 4.84 1.48
CA GLN A 149 15.79 4.52 0.62
C GLN A 149 14.86 3.54 1.32
N VAL A 150 13.57 3.65 1.04
CA VAL A 150 12.55 2.69 1.46
C VAL A 150 11.85 2.09 0.25
N LEU A 151 11.52 0.81 0.34
CA LEU A 151 10.85 0.07 -0.73
C LEU A 151 9.34 0.14 -0.54
N ALA A 152 8.67 0.80 -1.47
CA ALA A 152 7.22 0.89 -1.52
C ALA A 152 6.63 -0.24 -2.38
N ILE A 153 5.50 -0.79 -1.94
CA ILE A 153 4.53 -1.50 -2.77
C ILE A 153 3.28 -0.64 -2.85
N ASP A 154 2.90 -0.25 -4.05
CA ASP A 154 1.77 0.63 -4.33
C ASP A 154 0.77 -0.04 -5.26
N SER A 155 -0.45 -0.25 -4.75
CA SER A 155 -1.57 -0.86 -5.47
C SER A 155 -2.11 -0.02 -6.63
N TYR A 156 -1.83 1.29 -6.69
CA TYR A 156 -2.41 2.20 -7.67
C TYR A 156 -1.45 2.60 -8.79
N SER A 157 -0.55 3.58 -8.58
CA SER A 157 0.41 4.10 -9.60
C SER A 157 1.17 5.38 -9.19
N GLU A 158 1.37 5.62 -7.89
CA GLU A 158 2.09 6.77 -7.34
C GLU A 158 3.49 6.94 -7.92
N SER A 159 4.16 5.87 -8.37
CA SER A 159 5.46 6.02 -9.04
C SER A 159 5.45 6.93 -10.27
N ALA A 160 4.29 7.13 -10.91
CA ALA A 160 4.12 8.06 -12.04
C ALA A 160 3.46 9.41 -11.64
N SER A 161 3.05 9.57 -10.38
CA SER A 161 2.41 10.78 -9.87
C SER A 161 3.41 11.95 -9.83
N GLU A 162 2.99 13.15 -10.24
CA GLU A 162 3.85 14.35 -10.22
C GLU A 162 4.42 14.66 -8.82
N LYS A 163 3.71 14.26 -7.77
CA LYS A 163 4.14 14.48 -6.37
C LYS A 163 5.16 13.46 -5.84
N VAL A 164 5.39 12.37 -6.58
CA VAL A 164 6.20 11.24 -6.12
C VAL A 164 7.30 10.88 -7.12
N ARG A 165 7.06 11.04 -8.44
CA ARG A 165 7.95 10.58 -9.52
C ARG A 165 9.40 11.06 -9.37
N ASP A 166 9.61 12.29 -8.90
CA ASP A 166 10.95 12.88 -8.77
C ASP A 166 11.69 12.38 -7.51
N HIS A 167 11.00 11.66 -6.63
CA HIS A 167 11.56 10.99 -5.45
C HIS A 167 11.76 9.48 -5.66
N VAL A 168 11.33 8.93 -6.81
CA VAL A 168 11.55 7.53 -7.15
C VAL A 168 13.01 7.38 -7.59
N ILE A 169 13.75 6.53 -6.88
CA ILE A 169 15.18 6.31 -7.11
C ILE A 169 15.41 5.11 -8.03
N GLU A 170 14.66 4.03 -7.81
CA GLU A 170 14.82 2.79 -8.57
C GLU A 170 13.48 2.06 -8.62
N VAL A 171 13.10 1.55 -9.79
CA VAL A 171 11.89 0.73 -9.97
C VAL A 171 12.25 -0.74 -10.02
N LEU A 172 11.35 -1.62 -9.58
CA LEU A 172 11.57 -3.08 -9.65
C LEU A 172 11.04 -3.61 -10.99
N PRO A 173 11.91 -4.18 -11.85
CA PRO A 173 11.47 -4.77 -13.12
C PRO A 173 10.45 -5.90 -12.91
N GLY A 174 9.47 -6.02 -13.81
CA GLY A 174 8.38 -7.00 -13.70
C GLY A 174 7.20 -6.54 -12.83
N SER A 175 7.29 -5.35 -12.23
CA SER A 175 6.21 -4.71 -11.46
C SER A 175 5.44 -3.65 -12.29
N GLU A 176 5.58 -3.64 -13.61
CA GLU A 176 4.93 -2.66 -14.48
C GLU A 176 3.40 -2.81 -14.42
N VAL A 177 2.67 -1.73 -14.14
CA VAL A 177 1.21 -1.65 -14.16
C VAL A 177 0.79 -0.77 -15.33
N THR A 178 0.06 -1.34 -16.29
CA THR A 178 -0.48 -0.59 -17.42
C THR A 178 -1.93 -0.23 -17.15
N TYR A 179 -2.31 1.02 -17.38
CA TYR A 179 -3.65 1.52 -17.14
C TYR A 179 -4.08 2.53 -18.20
N ALA A 180 -5.39 2.60 -18.43
CA ALA A 180 -5.99 3.60 -19.30
C ALA A 180 -5.92 5.00 -18.66
N VAL A 181 -5.47 5.98 -19.44
CA VAL A 181 -5.54 7.42 -19.09
C VAL A 181 -6.88 7.95 -19.57
N LYS A 182 -7.63 8.59 -18.66
CA LYS A 182 -8.94 9.17 -18.96
C LYS A 182 -8.90 10.68 -18.81
N ASN A 183 -9.62 11.39 -19.67
CA ASN A 183 -9.87 12.82 -19.50
C ASN A 183 -10.99 13.06 -18.46
N ALA A 184 -11.30 14.34 -18.18
CA ALA A 184 -12.34 14.72 -17.22
C ALA A 184 -13.75 14.19 -17.56
N ALA A 185 -14.02 13.87 -18.83
CA ALA A 185 -15.29 13.29 -19.28
C ALA A 185 -15.32 11.75 -19.18
N GLY A 186 -14.25 11.12 -18.68
CA GLY A 186 -14.14 9.67 -18.56
C GLY A 186 -13.79 8.93 -19.85
N LEU A 187 -13.53 9.66 -20.95
CA LEU A 187 -13.07 9.10 -22.22
C LEU A 187 -11.64 8.60 -22.07
N ILE A 188 -11.37 7.36 -22.51
CA ILE A 188 -10.01 6.84 -22.61
C ILE A 188 -9.28 7.58 -23.73
N VAL A 189 -8.23 8.31 -23.38
CA VAL A 189 -7.43 9.14 -24.31
C VAL A 189 -6.03 8.57 -24.53
N GLY A 190 -5.69 7.48 -23.87
CA GLY A 190 -4.41 6.79 -24.05
C GLY A 190 -4.16 5.74 -22.96
N GLU A 191 -2.93 5.26 -22.93
CA GLU A 191 -2.43 4.30 -21.94
C GLU A 191 -1.15 4.85 -21.31
N SER A 192 -0.90 4.47 -20.06
CA SER A 192 0.33 4.79 -19.35
C SER A 192 0.77 3.59 -18.53
N THR A 193 2.04 3.61 -18.13
CA THR A 193 2.66 2.57 -17.32
C THR A 193 3.27 3.20 -16.07
N ALA A 194 3.00 2.59 -14.92
CA ALA A 194 3.65 2.88 -13.65
C ALA A 194 4.31 1.60 -13.11
N TYR A 195 4.95 1.69 -11.95
CA TYR A 195 5.55 0.56 -11.25
C TYR A 195 4.88 0.33 -9.90
N ALA A 196 4.49 -0.92 -9.64
CA ALA A 196 3.87 -1.37 -8.41
C ALA A 196 4.88 -1.48 -7.25
N ALA A 197 6.18 -1.66 -7.54
CA ALA A 197 7.20 -1.71 -6.52
C ALA A 197 8.41 -0.85 -6.91
N PHE A 198 8.84 0.02 -6.01
CA PHE A 198 9.90 0.99 -6.28
C PHE A 198 10.53 1.52 -4.98
N TRP A 199 11.81 1.85 -5.06
CA TRP A 199 12.56 2.53 -4.03
C TRP A 199 12.33 4.04 -4.13
N VAL A 200 12.00 4.65 -2.99
CA VAL A 200 11.90 6.10 -2.84
C VAL A 200 12.88 6.60 -1.80
N ASP A 201 13.19 7.89 -1.86
CA ASP A 201 13.93 8.58 -0.80
C ASP A 201 13.23 8.41 0.57
N ALA A 202 13.98 8.03 1.60
CA ALA A 202 13.46 7.80 2.95
C ALA A 202 12.92 9.07 3.63
N SER A 203 13.13 10.26 3.04
CA SER A 203 12.53 11.52 3.49
C SER A 203 11.10 11.77 2.98
N LEU A 204 10.63 10.99 2.00
CA LEU A 204 9.31 11.16 1.39
C LEU A 204 8.13 10.68 2.25
N PRO A 205 8.20 9.53 2.95
CA PRO A 205 7.06 9.01 3.71
C PRO A 205 6.53 10.02 4.73
N ARG A 206 5.21 10.00 4.93
CA ARG A 206 4.54 10.79 5.96
C ARG A 206 3.33 10.04 6.48
N ASP A 207 2.86 10.49 7.64
CA ASP A 207 1.71 9.94 8.37
C ASP A 207 1.75 8.42 8.36
N PHE A 208 2.75 7.76 8.95
CA PHE A 208 2.88 6.30 8.84
C PHE A 208 2.40 5.55 10.09
N ASN A 209 2.15 4.25 9.95
CA ASN A 209 1.87 3.33 11.05
C ASN A 209 2.87 2.18 10.97
N LEU A 210 3.65 1.96 12.04
CA LEU A 210 4.58 0.84 12.11
C LEU A 210 3.83 -0.44 12.49
N LEU A 211 3.99 -1.48 11.70
CA LEU A 211 3.34 -2.78 11.87
C LEU A 211 4.42 -3.79 12.23
N HIS A 212 4.58 -4.02 13.52
CA HIS A 212 5.58 -4.90 14.13
C HIS A 212 5.27 -6.34 13.78
N ARG A 213 6.29 -7.12 13.40
CA ARG A 213 6.11 -8.55 13.18
C ARG A 213 5.79 -9.26 14.51
N ILE A 214 4.87 -10.23 14.46
CA ILE A 214 4.63 -11.21 15.54
C ILE A 214 5.59 -12.40 15.41
#